data_AF-A0A3Q9WUE4-F1
#
_entry.id   AF-A0A3Q9WUE4-F1
#
_cell.length_a   1.000
_cell.length_b   1.000
_cell.length_c   1.000
_cell.angle_alpha   90.00
_cell.angle_beta   90.00
_cell.angle_gamma   90.00
#
_symmetry.space_group_name_H-M   'P 1'
#
loop_
_entity.id
_entity.type
_entity.pdbx_description
1 polymer ?
#
loop_
_entity_poly.entity_id
_entity_poly.type
_entity_poly.pdbx_seq_one_letter_code
_entity_poly.pdbx_strand_id
1 'polypeptide(L)'
;MRKFRFRLPEFDAPGLWVLSLGIWFHIVSRLVRHNPSMAITLAQIIGLSMALWGGYRIVNRWIAQAREAEKRQEEGDHHES
;
A
#
# COMPACT_ATOMS: atom_id res chain seq x y z
N MET A 1 20.86 -32.98 -31.57
CA MET A 1 20.56 -32.40 -30.24
C MET A 1 19.90 -31.04 -30.43
N ARG A 2 18.56 -30.95 -30.32
CA ARG A 2 17.82 -29.68 -30.46
C ARG A 2 18.03 -28.85 -29.19
N LYS A 3 18.86 -27.81 -29.25
CA LYS A 3 18.94 -26.78 -28.22
C LYS A 3 17.60 -26.06 -28.18
N PHE A 4 16.72 -26.46 -27.25
CA PHE A 4 15.55 -25.68 -26.87
C PHE A 4 16.05 -24.38 -26.24
N ARG A 5 16.26 -23.37 -27.08
CA ARG A 5 16.56 -22.01 -26.66
C ARG A 5 15.24 -21.43 -26.15
N PHE A 6 14.89 -21.76 -24.90
CA PHE A 6 13.88 -21.05 -24.12
C PHE A 6 14.33 -19.59 -24.00
N ARG A 7 14.09 -18.80 -25.05
CA ARG A 7 14.01 -17.35 -24.90
C ARG A 7 12.72 -17.14 -24.14
N LEU A 8 12.83 -16.98 -22.82
CA LEU A 8 11.73 -16.49 -22.01
C LEU A 8 11.17 -15.25 -22.74
N PRO A 9 9.87 -15.21 -23.09
CA PRO A 9 9.28 -14.00 -23.63
C PRO A 9 9.59 -12.88 -22.63
N GLU A 10 9.92 -11.69 -23.14
CA GLU A 10 10.12 -10.51 -22.29
C GLU A 10 8.89 -10.39 -21.40
N PHE A 11 9.02 -10.78 -20.13
CA PHE A 11 7.96 -10.62 -19.15
C PHE A 11 7.90 -9.13 -18.90
N ASP A 12 7.09 -8.44 -19.70
CA ASP A 12 6.81 -7.03 -19.52
C ASP A 12 6.48 -6.77 -18.05
N ALA A 13 6.93 -5.63 -17.52
CA ALA A 13 6.66 -5.22 -16.14
C ALA A 13 5.20 -5.49 -15.67
N PRO A 14 4.15 -5.25 -16.47
CA PRO A 14 2.78 -5.66 -16.13
C PRO A 14 2.57 -7.18 -16.04
N GLY A 15 3.14 -7.97 -16.96
CA GLY A 15 3.07 -9.43 -16.94
C GLY A 15 3.75 -10.04 -15.71
N LEU A 16 4.89 -9.47 -15.29
CA LEU A 16 5.59 -9.87 -14.08
C LEU A 16 4.79 -9.52 -12.81
N TRP A 17 4.10 -8.37 -12.81
CA TRP A 17 3.18 -7.96 -11.75
C TRP A 17 2.01 -8.93 -11.59
N VAL A 18 1.35 -9.28 -12.69
CA VAL A 18 0.22 -10.22 -12.70
C VAL A 18 0.65 -11.60 -12.23
N LEU A 19 1.80 -12.09 -12.70
CA LEU A 19 2.37 -13.37 -12.26
C LEU A 19 2.68 -13.35 -10.75
N SER A 20 3.29 -12.27 -10.27
CA SER A 20 3.61 -12.11 -8.84
C SER A 20 2.36 -12.07 -7.97
N LEU A 21 1.32 -11.35 -8.40
CA LEU A 21 0.02 -11.32 -7.72
C LEU A 21 -0.65 -12.70 -7.71
N GLY A 22 -0.58 -13.43 -8.82
CA GLY A 22 -1.13 -14.79 -8.93
C GLY A 22 -0.43 -15.77 -7.99
N ILE A 23 0.90 -15.75 -7.93
CA ILE A 23 1.69 -16.58 -7.02
C ILE A 23 1.38 -16.22 -5.56
N TRP A 24 1.33 -14.92 -5.25
CA TRP A 24 0.99 -14.44 -3.92
C TRP A 24 -0.39 -14.93 -3.48
N PHE A 25 -1.41 -14.77 -4.33
CA PHE A 25 -2.76 -15.23 -4.02
C PHE A 25 -2.85 -16.76 -3.88
N HIS A 26 -2.07 -17.50 -4.66
CA HIS A 26 -1.98 -18.96 -4.52
C HIS A 26 -1.38 -19.37 -3.17
N ILE A 27 -0.33 -18.68 -2.72
CA ILE A 27 0.29 -18.92 -1.40
C ILE A 27 -0.71 -18.59 -0.29
N VAL A 28 -1.36 -17.43 -0.35
CA VAL A 28 -2.35 -17.00 0.65
C VAL A 28 -3.54 -17.95 0.69
N SER A 29 -4.13 -18.32 -0.45
CA SER A 29 -5.26 -19.25 -0.49
C SER A 29 -4.90 -20.64 0.02
N ARG A 30 -3.69 -21.14 -0.27
CA ARG A 30 -3.18 -22.39 0.28
C ARG A 30 -2.97 -22.30 1.80
N LEU A 31 -2.48 -21.17 2.30
CA LEU A 31 -2.29 -20.91 3.72
C LEU A 31 -3.64 -20.83 4.46
N VAL A 32 -4.63 -20.14 3.89
CA VAL A 32 -6.02 -20.05 4.39
C VAL A 32 -6.63 -21.45 4.52
N ARG A 33 -6.47 -22.29 3.48
CA ARG A 33 -7.09 -23.62 3.45
C ARG A 33 -6.48 -24.59 4.46
N HIS A 34 -5.19 -24.49 4.75
CA HIS A 34 -4.50 -25.39 5.67
C HIS A 34 -4.50 -24.90 7.12
N ASN A 35 -4.46 -23.58 7.34
CA ASN A 35 -4.44 -22.98 8.68
C ASN A 35 -5.18 -21.62 8.66
N PRO A 36 -6.51 -21.62 8.82
CA PRO A 36 -7.30 -20.39 8.73
C PRO A 36 -6.88 -19.35 9.78
N SER A 37 -6.38 -19.79 10.94
CA SER A 37 -5.86 -18.90 11.98
C SER A 37 -4.67 -18.04 11.50
N MET A 38 -3.71 -18.59 10.75
CA MET A 38 -2.57 -17.82 10.24
C MET A 38 -2.99 -16.81 9.16
N ALA A 39 -3.99 -17.16 8.35
CA ALA A 39 -4.51 -16.24 7.34
C ALA A 39 -5.20 -15.01 7.95
N ILE A 40 -5.93 -15.21 9.05
CA ILE A 40 -6.52 -14.11 9.81
C ILE A 40 -5.42 -13.20 10.37
N THR A 41 -4.34 -13.75 10.93
CA THR A 41 -3.19 -12.96 11.41
C THR A 41 -2.56 -12.15 10.29
N LEU A 42 -2.36 -12.74 9.10
CA LEU A 42 -1.83 -12.01 7.95
C LEU A 42 -2.75 -10.87 7.50
N ALA A 43 -4.05 -11.13 7.45
CA ALA A 43 -5.05 -10.11 7.12
C ALA A 43 -5.07 -8.97 8.16
N GLN A 44 -4.93 -9.29 9.45
CA GLN A 44 -4.83 -8.30 10.52
C GLN A 44 -3.58 -7.43 10.38
N ILE A 45 -2.42 -8.01 10.06
CA ILE A 45 -1.18 -7.25 9.84
C ILE A 45 -1.32 -6.30 8.65
N ILE A 46 -1.89 -6.77 7.53
CA ILE A 46 -2.13 -5.95 6.34
C ILE A 46 -3.12 -4.83 6.67
N GLY A 47 -4.24 -5.16 7.32
CA GLY A 47 -5.27 -4.20 7.71
C GLY A 47 -4.74 -3.14 8.68
N LEU A 48 -3.97 -3.55 9.69
CA LEU A 48 -3.33 -2.64 10.64
C LEU A 48 -2.33 -1.73 9.94
N SER A 49 -1.53 -2.26 9.00
CA SER A 49 -0.57 -1.47 8.22
C SER A 49 -1.28 -0.43 7.35
N MET A 50 -2.37 -0.80 6.68
CA MET A 50 -3.20 0.14 5.90
C MET A 50 -3.87 1.19 6.80
N ALA A 51 -4.35 0.80 7.97
CA ALA A 51 -4.98 1.70 8.93
C ALA A 51 -3.98 2.71 9.50
N LEU A 52 -2.76 2.27 9.84
CA LEU A 52 -1.68 3.15 10.28
C LEU A 52 -1.28 4.12 9.15
N TRP A 53 -1.07 3.62 7.95
CA TRP A 53 -0.68 4.45 6.80
C TRP A 53 -1.78 5.47 6.43
N GLY A 54 -3.02 5.00 6.31
CA GLY A 54 -4.17 5.84 5.97
C GLY A 54 -4.51 6.82 7.08
N GLY A 55 -4.58 6.35 8.32
CA GLY A 55 -4.84 7.17 9.49
C GLY A 55 -3.77 8.25 9.68
N TYR A 56 -2.49 7.90 9.57
CA TYR A 56 -1.40 8.86 9.63
C TYR A 56 -1.50 9.91 8.51
N ARG A 57 -1.83 9.50 7.28
CA ARG A 57 -2.01 10.45 6.16
C ARG A 57 -3.15 11.44 6.42
N ILE A 58 -4.26 10.98 7.01
CA ILE A 58 -5.41 11.85 7.34
C ILE A 58 -5.03 12.84 8.45
N VAL A 59 -4.44 12.34 9.54
CA VAL A 59 -4.00 13.19 10.66
C VAL A 59 -2.99 14.23 10.19
N ASN A 60 -2.00 13.80 9.41
CA ASN A 60 -0.98 14.71 8.89
C ASN A 60 -1.59 15.79 7.98
N ARG A 61 -2.62 15.45 7.20
CA ARG A 61 -3.35 16.42 6.37
C ARG A 61 -4.13 17.43 7.23
N TRP A 62 -4.76 16.99 8.31
CA TRP A 62 -5.46 17.89 9.24
C TRP A 62 -4.50 18.83 9.96
N ILE A 63 -3.33 18.32 10.39
CA ILE A 63 -2.29 19.15 11.01
C ILE A 63 -1.79 20.22 10.02
N ALA A 64 -1.56 19.82 8.76
CA ALA A 64 -1.15 20.77 7.71
C ALA A 64 -2.22 21.85 7.49
N GLN A 65 -3.50 21.47 7.43
CA GLN A 65 -4.61 22.42 7.29
C GLN A 65 -4.75 23.36 8.48
N ALA A 66 -4.60 22.86 9.71
CA ALA A 66 -4.65 23.69 10.91
C ALA A 66 -3.51 24.72 10.92
N ARG A 67 -2.29 24.29 10.57
CA ARG A 67 -1.12 25.17 10.49
C ARG A 67 -1.25 26.23 9.38
N GLU A 68 -1.91 25.91 8.27
CA GLU A 68 -2.22 26.89 7.21
C GLU A 68 -3.31 27.89 7.65
N ALA A 69 -4.28 27.45 8.44
CA ALA A 69 -5.32 28.31 9.00
C ALA A 69 -4.75 29.31 10.03
N GLU A 70 -3.84 28.86 10.91
CA GLU A 70 -3.13 29.72 11.86
C GLU A 70 -2.31 30.79 11.13
N LYS A 71 -1.54 30.41 10.11
CA LYS A 71 -0.76 31.38 9.31
C LYS A 71 -1.61 32.46 8.64
N ARG A 72 -2.80 32.10 8.15
CA ARG A 72 -3.72 33.09 7.54
C ARG A 72 -4.34 34.04 8.56
N GLN A 73 -4.52 33.61 9.80
CA GLN A 73 -4.96 34.49 10.88
C GLN A 73 -3.83 35.46 11.28
N GLU A 74 -2.60 34.96 11.42
CA GLU A 74 -1.43 35.80 11.72
C GLU A 74 -1.14 36.83 10.61
N GLU A 75 -1.28 36.45 9.34
CA GLU A 75 -1.10 37.37 8.20
C GLU A 75 -2.27 38.38 8.06
N GLY A 76 -3.48 38.01 8.49
CA GLY A 76 -4.64 38.92 8.51
C GLY A 76 -4.56 39.96 9.61
N ASP A 77 -4.14 39.57 10.82
CA ASP A 77 -3.99 40.44 11.99
C ASP A 77 -2.88 41.49 11.79
N HIS A 78 -1.80 41.11 11.09
CA HIS A 78 -0.72 42.04 10.71
C HIS A 78 -1.07 43.04 9.60
N HIS A 79 -2.16 42.83 8.85
CA HIS A 79 -2.59 43.74 7.78
C HIS A 79 -3.66 44.75 8.25
N GLU A 80 -4.31 44.48 9.39
CA GLU A 80 -5.30 45.39 10.02
C GLU A 80 -4.71 46.30 11.13
N SER A 81 -3.41 46.17 11.45
CA SER A 81 -2.70 47.01 12.45
C SER A 81 -1.90 48.15 11.84
#